data_AF-A0A431KDW0-F1
#
_entry.id   AF-A0A431KDW0-F1
#
_cell.length_a   1.000
_cell.length_b   1.000
_cell.length_c   1.000
_cell.angle_alpha   90.00
_cell.angle_beta   90.00
_cell.angle_gamma   90.00
#
_symmetry.space_group_name_H-M   'P 1'
#
loop_
_entity.id
_entity.type
_entity.pdbx_description
1 polymer ?
#
loop_
_entity_poly.entity_id
_entity_poly.type
_entity_poly.pdbx_seq_one_letter_code
_entity_poly.pdbx_strand_id
1 'polypeptide(L)'
;MHRTIEPAILYFGTPVVLISTRNEDETVNVAPNSSIWWLGWSAMLGLDGTSKTTENLSRTGECVLNLASDGMAPSVNRIAMLTGSDPVPLHKRFLGYQHCKDKLGQSGLSTRPSETISTPRIDPCLVQLEAKVKHRHAFARGGVDDIGVPCTAFELAITRIHVDDSLLLEGKPHHVDPDKWHPLIMSFRQFYTTHGRIGSSRLAQGSESLYAPWKAPAPVRVLNRAVFSWFNRRHRP
;
A
#
# COMPACT_ATOMS: atom_id res chain seq x y z
N MET A 1 -13.60 -21.53 23.12
CA MET A 1 -13.15 -22.80 22.49
C MET A 1 -12.58 -22.45 21.12
N HIS A 2 -11.37 -22.88 20.79
CA HIS A 2 -10.74 -22.65 19.48
C HIS A 2 -10.82 -23.92 18.62
N ARG A 3 -10.86 -23.77 17.29
CA ARG A 3 -10.88 -24.87 16.31
C ARG A 3 -9.76 -24.70 15.28
N THR A 4 -9.06 -25.78 14.98
CA THR A 4 -8.08 -25.85 13.89
C THR A 4 -8.79 -25.92 12.54
N ILE A 5 -8.42 -25.05 11.60
CA ILE A 5 -8.94 -24.98 10.23
C ILE A 5 -7.81 -24.59 9.25
N GLU A 6 -8.01 -24.83 7.96
CA GLU A 6 -7.09 -24.48 6.87
C GLU A 6 -7.82 -23.61 5.83
N PRO A 7 -7.90 -22.29 6.02
CA PRO A 7 -8.61 -21.42 5.09
C PRO A 7 -7.81 -21.22 3.79
N ALA A 8 -8.51 -21.07 2.66
CA ALA A 8 -7.88 -20.84 1.36
C ALA A 8 -7.21 -19.46 1.22
N ILE A 9 -7.55 -18.51 2.10
CA ILE A 9 -7.00 -17.14 2.13
C ILE A 9 -6.85 -16.67 3.58
N LEU A 10 -5.89 -15.77 3.81
CA LEU A 10 -5.58 -15.22 5.13
C LEU A 10 -5.96 -13.73 5.25
N TYR A 11 -7.09 -13.34 4.63
CA TYR A 11 -7.51 -11.95 4.54
C TYR A 11 -8.18 -11.49 5.84
N PHE A 12 -7.42 -11.39 6.93
CA PHE A 12 -7.92 -11.00 8.26
C PHE A 12 -8.20 -9.50 8.43
N GLY A 13 -8.25 -8.73 7.34
CA GLY A 13 -8.48 -7.29 7.37
C GLY A 13 -7.20 -6.50 7.09
N THR A 14 -7.13 -5.91 5.90
CA THR A 14 -6.04 -5.01 5.48
C THR A 14 -6.62 -3.86 4.67
N PRO A 15 -6.03 -2.66 4.72
CA PRO A 15 -6.49 -1.55 3.88
C PRO A 15 -6.27 -1.88 2.41
N VAL A 16 -7.23 -1.49 1.57
CA VAL A 16 -7.13 -1.54 0.12
C VAL A 16 -6.35 -0.33 -0.36
N VAL A 17 -5.27 -0.58 -1.10
CA VAL A 17 -4.50 0.45 -1.79
C VAL A 17 -4.64 0.28 -3.29
N LEU A 18 -4.91 1.38 -3.99
CA LEU A 18 -4.83 1.48 -5.44
C LEU A 18 -3.40 1.88 -5.82
N ILE A 19 -2.66 0.93 -6.37
CA ILE A 19 -1.28 1.14 -6.79
C ILE A 19 -1.31 1.67 -8.22
N SER A 20 -0.90 2.93 -8.41
CA SER A 20 -0.62 3.44 -9.75
C SER A 20 0.85 3.19 -10.11
N THR A 21 1.06 2.82 -11.36
CA THR A 21 2.37 2.58 -12.00
C THR A 21 2.29 3.03 -13.46
N ARG A 22 3.45 3.19 -14.12
CA ARG A 22 3.51 3.51 -15.56
C ARG A 22 3.82 2.27 -16.39
N ASN A 23 3.07 2.06 -17.47
CA ASN A 23 3.37 1.09 -18.51
C ASN A 23 4.53 1.56 -19.40
N GLU A 24 4.95 0.74 -20.37
CA GLU A 24 6.03 1.05 -21.32
C GLU A 24 5.66 2.20 -22.26
N ASP A 25 4.37 2.35 -22.56
CA ASP A 25 3.82 3.43 -23.39
C ASP A 25 3.41 4.66 -22.57
N GLU A 26 3.93 4.79 -21.34
CA GLU A 26 3.66 5.88 -20.40
C GLU A 26 2.20 6.00 -19.92
N THR A 27 1.32 5.10 -20.32
CA THR A 27 -0.05 5.03 -19.79
C THR A 27 -0.05 4.53 -18.33
N VAL A 28 -1.11 4.87 -17.59
CA VAL A 28 -1.24 4.52 -16.19
C VAL A 28 -1.86 3.13 -16.03
N ASN A 29 -1.16 2.24 -15.32
CA ASN A 29 -1.74 1.02 -14.79
C ASN A 29 -2.14 1.25 -13.33
N VAL A 30 -3.40 0.94 -12.99
CA VAL A 30 -3.93 0.95 -11.62
C VAL A 30 -4.32 -0.46 -11.20
N ALA A 31 -3.93 -0.89 -10.00
CA ALA A 31 -4.30 -2.19 -9.45
C ALA A 31 -4.67 -2.10 -7.97
N PRO A 32 -5.80 -2.68 -7.54
CA PRO A 32 -6.09 -2.83 -6.12
C PRO A 32 -5.19 -3.89 -5.50
N ASN A 33 -4.72 -3.63 -4.28
CA ASN A 33 -3.93 -4.54 -3.48
C ASN A 33 -4.30 -4.39 -2.00
N SER A 34 -4.21 -5.49 -1.26
CA SER A 34 -4.44 -5.53 0.19
C SER A 34 -3.34 -6.32 0.90
N SER A 35 -2.14 -6.33 0.32
CA SER A 35 -0.97 -7.04 0.82
C SER A 35 0.14 -6.03 1.07
N ILE A 36 -0.10 -5.16 2.04
CA ILE A 36 0.80 -4.05 2.37
C ILE A 36 0.86 -3.80 3.88
N TRP A 37 2.02 -3.38 4.37
CA TRP A 37 2.23 -2.90 5.73
C TRP A 37 3.36 -1.85 5.77
N TRP A 38 3.42 -1.07 6.85
CA TRP A 38 4.35 0.06 6.99
C TRP A 38 5.17 -0.03 8.28
N LEU A 39 6.41 0.44 8.21
CA LEU A 39 7.24 0.79 9.37
C LEU A 39 7.96 2.10 9.09
N GLY A 40 7.66 3.12 9.90
CA GLY A 40 8.13 4.49 9.64
C GLY A 40 7.69 4.98 8.26
N TRP A 41 8.63 5.52 7.49
CA TRP A 41 8.41 5.97 6.09
C TRP A 41 8.78 4.89 5.06
N SER A 42 8.72 3.62 5.45
CA SER A 42 8.91 2.48 4.55
C SER A 42 7.65 1.62 4.52
N ALA A 43 7.39 1.01 3.36
CA ALA A 43 6.31 0.05 3.18
C ALA A 43 6.84 -1.24 2.57
N MET A 44 6.21 -2.36 2.89
CA MET A 44 6.44 -3.62 2.20
C MET A 44 5.18 -4.00 1.42
N LEU A 45 5.32 -4.18 0.12
CA LEU A 45 4.21 -4.44 -0.80
C LEU A 45 4.35 -5.84 -1.40
N GLY A 46 3.43 -6.74 -1.05
CA GLY A 46 3.34 -8.10 -1.60
C GLY A 46 2.51 -8.16 -2.87
N LEU A 47 3.03 -8.78 -3.92
CA LEU A 47 2.42 -8.92 -5.23
C LEU A 47 2.63 -10.30 -5.82
N ASP A 48 1.65 -10.69 -6.64
CA ASP A 48 1.84 -11.70 -7.67
C ASP A 48 2.94 -11.24 -8.65
N GLY A 49 4.00 -12.03 -8.74
CA GLY A 49 5.20 -11.77 -9.52
C GLY A 49 4.97 -11.69 -11.03
N THR A 50 3.84 -12.21 -11.52
CA THR A 50 3.45 -12.20 -12.93
C THR A 50 2.57 -11.00 -13.30
N SER A 51 2.21 -10.16 -12.32
CA SER A 51 1.32 -9.03 -12.57
C SER A 51 2.00 -7.87 -13.32
N LYS A 52 1.23 -7.13 -14.11
CA LYS A 52 1.69 -5.89 -14.76
C LYS A 52 2.22 -4.86 -13.77
N THR A 53 1.67 -4.80 -12.56
CA THR A 53 2.18 -3.94 -11.49
C THR A 53 3.60 -4.35 -11.06
N THR A 54 3.86 -5.65 -10.89
CA THR A 54 5.22 -6.15 -10.58
C THR A 54 6.21 -5.85 -11.71
N GLU A 55 5.79 -6.05 -12.96
CA GLU A 55 6.59 -5.73 -14.15
C GLU A 55 6.96 -4.24 -14.17
N ASN A 56 5.96 -3.36 -14.04
CA ASN A 56 6.17 -1.91 -14.02
C ASN A 56 7.08 -1.48 -12.87
N LEU A 57 6.85 -1.98 -11.63
CA LEU A 57 7.69 -1.67 -10.47
C LEU A 57 9.14 -2.12 -10.66
N SER A 58 9.35 -3.28 -11.28
CA SER A 58 10.70 -3.80 -11.57
C SER A 58 11.42 -2.94 -12.62
N ARG A 59 10.67 -2.33 -13.54
CA ARG A 59 11.21 -1.49 -14.63
C ARG A 59 11.44 -0.04 -14.19
N THR A 60 10.45 0.58 -13.54
CA THR A 60 10.47 2.02 -13.24
C THR A 60 10.97 2.34 -11.84
N GLY A 61 10.81 1.41 -10.89
CA GLY A 61 11.12 1.64 -9.49
C GLY A 61 10.25 2.71 -8.81
N GLU A 62 9.13 3.12 -9.42
CA GLU A 62 8.27 4.20 -8.92
C GLU A 62 6.79 3.80 -8.91
N CYS A 63 6.08 4.13 -7.82
CA CYS A 63 4.63 3.99 -7.73
C CYS A 63 4.02 5.03 -6.80
N VAL A 64 2.70 5.22 -6.90
CA VAL A 64 1.92 5.87 -5.85
C VAL A 64 1.02 4.82 -5.18
N LEU A 65 1.04 4.80 -3.86
CA LEU A 65 0.09 4.07 -3.03
C LEU A 65 -1.07 5.01 -2.71
N ASN A 66 -2.20 4.84 -3.39
CA ASN A 66 -3.38 5.66 -3.18
C ASN A 66 -4.34 4.87 -2.27
N LEU A 67 -4.50 5.30 -1.02
CA LEU A 67 -5.33 4.56 -0.07
C LEU A 67 -6.79 4.82 -0.42
N ALA A 68 -7.54 3.74 -0.67
CA ALA A 68 -8.96 3.84 -0.99
C ALA A 68 -9.76 4.14 0.28
N SER A 69 -10.60 5.17 0.25
CA SER A 69 -11.65 5.34 1.25
C SER A 69 -12.78 4.35 0.99
N ASP A 70 -13.62 4.12 2.00
CA ASP A 70 -14.77 3.22 1.92
C ASP A 70 -15.72 3.51 0.74
N GLY A 71 -15.96 4.78 0.42
CA GLY A 71 -16.76 5.21 -0.73
C GLY A 71 -16.22 4.78 -2.11
N MET A 72 -14.97 4.29 -2.18
CA MET A 72 -14.34 3.85 -3.43
C MET A 72 -14.60 2.38 -3.79
N ALA A 73 -15.37 1.64 -2.97
CA ALA A 73 -15.70 0.24 -3.24
C ALA A 73 -16.22 -0.03 -4.67
N PRO A 74 -17.11 0.80 -5.26
CA PRO A 74 -17.55 0.60 -6.64
C PRO A 74 -16.41 0.70 -7.66
N SER A 75 -15.52 1.69 -7.52
CA SER A 75 -14.38 1.90 -8.43
C SER A 75 -13.37 0.76 -8.32
N VAL A 76 -13.11 0.28 -7.10
CA VAL A 76 -12.25 -0.88 -6.84
C VAL A 76 -12.84 -2.15 -7.47
N ASN A 77 -14.15 -2.39 -7.31
CA ASN A 77 -14.82 -3.56 -7.87
C ASN A 77 -14.84 -3.56 -9.41
N ARG A 78 -14.97 -2.39 -10.06
CA ARG A 78 -14.96 -2.31 -11.53
C ARG A 78 -13.66 -2.80 -12.17
N ILE A 79 -12.54 -2.73 -11.43
CA ILE A 79 -11.24 -3.23 -11.88
C ILE A 79 -10.79 -4.49 -11.16
N ALA A 80 -11.64 -5.05 -10.29
CA ALA A 80 -11.43 -6.38 -9.77
C ALA A 80 -11.47 -7.38 -10.92
N MET A 81 -10.67 -8.44 -10.84
CA MET A 81 -10.56 -9.46 -11.89
C MET A 81 -10.03 -8.95 -13.24
N LEU A 82 -9.47 -7.73 -13.31
CA LEU A 82 -8.79 -7.23 -14.50
C LEU A 82 -7.27 -7.26 -14.33
N THR A 83 -6.54 -7.51 -15.42
CA THR A 83 -5.08 -7.43 -15.45
C THR A 83 -4.59 -6.65 -16.66
N GLY A 84 -3.55 -5.83 -16.48
CA GLY A 84 -2.86 -5.17 -17.60
C GLY A 84 -1.83 -6.05 -18.29
N SER A 85 -1.65 -7.29 -17.83
CA SER A 85 -0.74 -8.25 -18.44
C SER A 85 -1.37 -8.85 -19.70
N ASP A 86 -0.62 -8.85 -20.79
CA ASP A 86 -0.99 -9.49 -22.06
C ASP A 86 0.21 -10.31 -22.57
N PRO A 87 0.13 -11.66 -22.63
CA PRO A 87 -1.05 -12.48 -22.32
C PRO A 87 -1.41 -12.50 -20.83
N VAL A 88 -2.68 -12.79 -20.53
CA VAL A 88 -3.14 -13.01 -19.14
C VAL A 88 -2.42 -14.22 -18.54
N PRO A 89 -1.74 -14.09 -17.37
CA PRO A 89 -1.11 -15.21 -16.68
C PRO A 89 -2.09 -16.38 -16.45
N LEU A 90 -1.59 -17.60 -16.61
CA LEU A 90 -2.44 -18.81 -16.68
C LEU A 90 -3.34 -18.99 -15.44
N HIS A 91 -2.79 -18.82 -14.22
CA HIS A 91 -3.56 -18.93 -12.98
C HIS A 91 -4.61 -17.83 -12.85
N LYS A 92 -4.33 -16.61 -13.34
CA LYS A 92 -5.31 -15.53 -13.38
C LYS A 92 -6.46 -15.86 -14.34
N ARG A 93 -6.14 -16.44 -15.50
CA ARG A 93 -7.16 -16.92 -16.46
C ARG A 93 -8.04 -18.00 -15.83
N PHE A 94 -7.46 -18.96 -15.09
CA PHE A 94 -8.24 -19.97 -14.36
C PHE A 94 -9.14 -19.38 -13.28
N LEU A 95 -8.72 -18.27 -12.66
CA LEU A 95 -9.55 -17.51 -11.71
C LEU A 95 -10.59 -16.62 -12.41
N GLY A 96 -10.62 -16.55 -13.74
CA GLY A 96 -11.58 -15.76 -14.50
C GLY A 96 -11.16 -14.30 -14.75
N TYR A 97 -9.88 -13.96 -14.59
CA TYR A 97 -9.38 -12.63 -14.89
C TYR A 97 -9.37 -12.37 -16.39
N GLN A 98 -9.60 -11.11 -16.76
CA GLN A 98 -9.58 -10.65 -18.15
C GLN A 98 -8.49 -9.60 -18.37
N HIS A 99 -7.94 -9.56 -19.57
CA HIS A 99 -7.04 -8.50 -19.97
C HIS A 99 -7.81 -7.17 -20.09
N CYS A 100 -7.25 -6.11 -19.51
CA CYS A 100 -7.71 -4.75 -19.69
C CYS A 100 -6.50 -3.82 -19.65
N LYS A 101 -6.21 -3.19 -20.79
CA LYS A 101 -5.15 -2.19 -20.91
C LYS A 101 -5.50 -0.92 -20.12
N ASP A 102 -6.70 -0.38 -20.34
CA ASP A 102 -7.16 0.85 -19.69
C ASP A 102 -8.02 0.57 -18.45
N LYS A 103 -7.35 0.13 -17.37
CA LYS A 103 -8.02 -0.03 -16.07
C LYS A 103 -8.40 1.30 -15.43
N LEU A 104 -7.70 2.39 -15.77
CA LEU A 104 -8.03 3.70 -15.24
C LEU A 104 -9.42 4.14 -15.74
N GLY A 105 -9.67 4.05 -17.04
CA GLY A 105 -10.98 4.28 -17.64
C GLY A 105 -12.06 3.37 -17.08
N GLN A 106 -11.82 2.05 -16.98
CA GLN A 106 -12.79 1.11 -16.41
C GLN A 106 -13.15 1.42 -14.95
N SER A 107 -12.19 1.87 -14.16
CA SER A 107 -12.44 2.26 -12.76
C SER A 107 -13.24 3.56 -12.64
N GLY A 108 -13.32 4.38 -13.69
CA GLY A 108 -13.88 5.74 -13.63
C GLY A 108 -13.06 6.69 -12.75
N LEU A 109 -11.77 6.41 -12.57
CA LEU A 109 -10.87 7.24 -11.77
C LEU A 109 -10.14 8.24 -12.65
N SER A 110 -9.93 9.45 -12.14
CA SER A 110 -9.05 10.46 -12.70
C SER A 110 -7.67 10.41 -12.04
N THR A 111 -6.70 11.08 -12.65
CA THR A 111 -5.35 11.20 -12.10
C THR A 111 -4.92 12.65 -11.95
N ARG A 112 -3.97 12.88 -11.06
CA ARG A 112 -3.26 14.16 -10.91
C ARG A 112 -1.74 13.94 -10.83
N PRO A 113 -0.91 14.91 -11.23
CA PRO A 113 0.54 14.78 -11.15
C PRO A 113 1.07 14.54 -9.72
N SER A 114 2.18 13.82 -9.64
CA SER A 114 3.00 13.64 -8.44
C SER A 114 4.09 14.72 -8.37
N GLU A 115 4.69 14.92 -7.19
CA GLU A 115 5.70 15.94 -6.95
C GLU A 115 7.14 15.43 -7.01
N THR A 116 7.37 14.15 -6.71
CA THR A 116 8.72 13.57 -6.52
C THR A 116 9.03 12.41 -7.45
N ILE A 117 8.04 11.94 -8.21
CA ILE A 117 8.10 10.81 -9.14
C ILE A 117 7.27 11.07 -10.39
N SER A 118 7.50 10.30 -11.44
CA SER A 118 6.80 10.43 -12.72
C SER A 118 5.37 9.85 -12.68
N THR A 119 5.15 8.80 -11.89
CA THR A 119 3.87 8.10 -11.80
C THR A 119 2.79 8.98 -11.16
N PRO A 120 1.60 9.17 -11.76
CA PRO A 120 0.59 10.06 -11.23
C PRO A 120 -0.23 9.43 -10.08
N ARG A 121 -0.87 10.29 -9.28
CA ARG A 121 -1.75 9.92 -8.16
C ARG A 121 -3.19 9.75 -8.63
N ILE A 122 -3.97 8.94 -7.93
CA ILE A 122 -5.41 8.76 -8.16
C ILE A 122 -6.15 9.90 -7.46
N ASP A 123 -6.76 10.78 -8.25
CA ASP A 123 -7.28 12.08 -7.83
C ASP A 123 -8.38 11.99 -6.73
N PRO A 124 -9.35 11.05 -6.80
CA PRO A 124 -10.35 10.89 -5.73
C PRO A 124 -9.83 10.30 -4.41
N CYS A 125 -8.59 9.78 -4.34
CA CYS A 125 -8.06 9.23 -3.09
C CYS A 125 -7.61 10.35 -2.14
N LEU A 126 -8.15 10.35 -0.92
CA LEU A 126 -7.85 11.36 0.11
C LEU A 126 -6.45 11.20 0.73
N VAL A 127 -5.82 10.03 0.60
CA VAL A 127 -4.45 9.79 1.08
C VAL A 127 -3.65 9.14 -0.04
N GLN A 128 -2.53 9.76 -0.42
CA GLN A 128 -1.69 9.33 -1.54
C GLN A 128 -0.22 9.39 -1.11
N LEU A 129 0.50 8.27 -1.27
CA LEU A 129 1.91 8.15 -0.89
C LEU A 129 2.75 7.91 -2.14
N GLU A 130 3.59 8.87 -2.51
CA GLU A 130 4.58 8.68 -3.56
C GLU A 130 5.73 7.84 -3.01
N ALA A 131 6.17 6.84 -3.78
CA ALA A 131 7.15 5.88 -3.31
C ALA A 131 8.14 5.45 -4.38
N LYS A 132 9.37 5.14 -3.93
CA LYS A 132 10.43 4.54 -4.74
C LYS A 132 10.78 3.17 -4.21
N VAL A 133 11.00 2.22 -5.12
CA VAL A 133 11.49 0.88 -4.80
C VAL A 133 12.91 0.96 -4.25
N LYS A 134 13.15 0.31 -3.10
CA LYS A 134 14.46 0.11 -2.51
C LYS A 134 14.99 -1.28 -2.78
N HIS A 135 14.17 -2.29 -2.50
CA HIS A 135 14.55 -3.69 -2.64
C HIS A 135 13.39 -4.52 -3.17
N ARG A 136 13.73 -5.61 -3.86
CA ARG A 136 12.80 -6.63 -4.32
C ARG A 136 13.19 -7.95 -3.68
N HIS A 137 12.22 -8.65 -3.11
CA HIS A 137 12.41 -9.91 -2.42
C HIS A 137 11.48 -10.98 -3.02
N ALA A 138 11.99 -12.18 -3.23
CA ALA A 138 11.14 -13.34 -3.46
C ALA A 138 10.78 -13.96 -2.10
N PHE A 139 9.56 -14.47 -1.96
CA PHE A 139 9.14 -15.19 -0.76
C PHE A 139 8.18 -16.33 -1.12
N ALA A 140 7.82 -17.15 -0.13
CA ALA A 140 6.92 -18.31 -0.30
C ALA A 140 7.40 -19.36 -1.34
N ARG A 141 8.72 -19.53 -1.48
CA ARG A 141 9.31 -20.57 -2.34
C ARG A 141 9.47 -21.89 -1.59
N GLY A 142 9.03 -23.00 -2.18
CA GLY A 142 9.27 -24.34 -1.65
C GLY A 142 8.52 -24.67 -0.36
N GLY A 143 7.44 -23.93 -0.06
CA GLY A 143 6.52 -24.24 1.03
C GLY A 143 5.51 -25.34 0.65
N VAL A 144 4.79 -25.85 1.64
CA VAL A 144 3.68 -26.81 1.43
C VAL A 144 2.51 -26.24 0.63
N ASP A 145 2.47 -24.91 0.52
CA ASP A 145 1.48 -24.06 -0.15
C ASP A 145 2.04 -23.41 -1.43
N ASP A 146 3.16 -23.91 -1.97
CA ASP A 146 3.74 -23.43 -3.23
C ASP A 146 2.81 -23.75 -4.41
N ILE A 147 1.90 -22.81 -4.72
CA ILE A 147 0.96 -22.90 -5.84
C ILE A 147 1.62 -22.63 -7.20
N GLY A 148 2.95 -22.54 -7.27
CA GLY A 148 3.71 -22.31 -8.51
C GLY A 148 3.59 -20.89 -9.07
N VAL A 149 2.96 -19.97 -8.33
CA VAL A 149 2.87 -18.54 -8.69
C VAL A 149 3.98 -17.79 -7.95
N PRO A 150 4.91 -17.11 -8.65
CA PRO A 150 5.98 -16.38 -7.99
C PRO A 150 5.44 -15.27 -7.08
N CYS A 151 5.73 -15.33 -5.78
CA CYS A 151 5.41 -14.26 -4.84
C CYS A 151 6.58 -13.28 -4.72
N THR A 152 6.31 -11.98 -4.92
CA THR A 152 7.32 -10.91 -4.83
C THR A 152 6.90 -9.89 -3.78
N ALA A 153 7.83 -9.45 -2.94
CA ALA A 153 7.66 -8.30 -2.06
C ALA A 153 8.58 -7.16 -2.49
N PHE A 154 8.07 -5.93 -2.50
CA PHE A 154 8.84 -4.72 -2.76
C PHE A 154 8.95 -3.91 -1.47
N GLU A 155 10.19 -3.63 -1.06
CA GLU A 155 10.47 -2.60 -0.06
C GLU A 155 10.39 -1.23 -0.75
N LEU A 156 9.53 -0.36 -0.23
CA LEU A 156 9.26 0.96 -0.76
C LEU A 156 9.69 2.01 0.25
N ALA A 157 10.39 3.05 -0.21
CA ALA A 157 10.60 4.26 0.56
C ALA A 157 9.59 5.33 0.14
N ILE A 158 8.82 5.83 1.10
CA ILE A 158 7.86 6.92 0.87
C ILE A 158 8.65 8.23 0.73
N THR A 159 8.43 8.94 -0.37
CA THR A 159 9.13 10.20 -0.69
C THR A 159 8.25 11.43 -0.46
N ARG A 160 6.93 11.28 -0.60
CA ARG A 160 5.95 12.34 -0.35
C ARG A 160 4.63 11.74 0.11
N ILE A 161 3.93 12.45 1.00
CA ILE A 161 2.60 12.11 1.49
C ILE A 161 1.68 13.29 1.18
N HIS A 162 0.54 12.99 0.58
CA HIS A 162 -0.55 13.92 0.35
C HIS A 162 -1.77 13.43 1.12
N VAL A 163 -2.36 14.32 1.90
CA VAL A 163 -3.57 14.05 2.67
C VAL A 163 -4.53 15.20 2.39
N ASP A 164 -5.80 14.88 2.16
CA ASP A 164 -6.86 15.86 2.04
C ASP A 164 -7.06 16.61 3.37
N ASP A 165 -7.19 17.94 3.32
CA ASP A 165 -7.29 18.79 4.51
C ASP A 165 -8.47 18.41 5.42
N SER A 166 -9.55 17.85 4.84
CA SER A 166 -10.70 17.38 5.61
C SER A 166 -10.32 16.29 6.62
N LEU A 167 -9.26 15.52 6.37
CA LEU A 167 -8.78 14.45 7.25
C LEU A 167 -7.86 14.96 8.36
N LEU A 168 -7.43 16.22 8.35
CA LEU A 168 -6.52 16.72 9.36
C LEU A 168 -7.24 17.09 10.66
N LEU A 169 -6.54 16.89 11.77
CA LEU A 169 -6.98 17.39 13.06
C LEU A 169 -6.84 18.93 13.09
N GLU A 170 -7.87 19.61 13.57
CA GLU A 170 -7.90 21.07 13.62
C GLU A 170 -6.68 21.64 14.39
N GLY A 171 -6.03 22.64 13.79
CA GLY A 171 -4.82 23.27 14.34
C GLY A 171 -3.55 22.40 14.31
N LYS A 172 -3.58 21.18 13.73
CA LYS A 172 -2.43 20.27 13.67
C LYS A 172 -2.15 19.77 12.23
N PRO A 173 -1.39 20.51 11.41
CA PRO A 173 -1.25 20.28 9.96
C PRO A 173 -0.53 18.98 9.54
N HIS A 174 -0.07 18.17 10.49
CA HIS A 174 0.63 16.91 10.24
C HIS A 174 0.04 15.74 11.04
N HIS A 175 -1.19 15.89 11.53
CA HIS A 175 -1.89 14.86 12.30
C HIS A 175 -3.20 14.53 11.59
N VAL A 176 -3.34 13.27 11.21
CA VAL A 176 -4.58 12.74 10.63
C VAL A 176 -5.55 12.47 11.77
N ASP A 177 -6.79 12.93 11.62
CA ASP A 177 -7.88 12.61 12.53
C ASP A 177 -8.43 11.20 12.20
N PRO A 178 -8.21 10.20 13.07
CA PRO A 178 -8.66 8.83 12.81
C PRO A 178 -10.18 8.69 12.82
N ASP A 179 -10.92 9.66 13.38
CA ASP A 179 -12.38 9.66 13.36
C ASP A 179 -12.94 10.19 12.03
N LYS A 180 -12.09 10.78 11.17
CA LYS A 180 -12.45 11.24 9.81
C LYS A 180 -11.95 10.33 8.70
N TRP A 181 -10.94 9.51 8.97
CA TRP A 181 -10.36 8.60 7.98
C TRP A 181 -10.99 7.20 8.05
N HIS A 182 -11.67 6.82 6.97
CA HIS A 182 -12.37 5.54 6.84
C HIS A 182 -11.86 4.78 5.62
N PRO A 183 -10.83 3.94 5.78
CA PRO A 183 -10.26 3.17 4.67
C PRO A 183 -11.22 2.05 4.25
N LEU A 184 -11.19 1.73 2.95
CA LEU A 184 -11.74 0.46 2.47
C LEU A 184 -10.85 -0.69 2.97
N ILE A 185 -11.42 -1.63 3.72
CA ILE A 185 -10.73 -2.79 4.27
C ILE A 185 -11.17 -4.04 3.53
N MET A 186 -10.21 -4.82 3.03
CA MET A 186 -10.45 -6.16 2.49
C MET A 186 -10.38 -7.19 3.63
N SER A 187 -11.49 -7.88 3.88
CA SER A 187 -11.55 -9.01 4.81
C SER A 187 -12.33 -10.16 4.19
N PHE A 188 -11.66 -11.30 3.98
CA PHE A 188 -12.21 -12.51 3.33
C PHE A 188 -13.07 -12.25 2.08
N ARG A 189 -12.55 -11.44 1.14
CA ARG A 189 -13.21 -11.04 -0.13
C ARG A 189 -14.46 -10.18 0.07
N GLN A 190 -14.64 -9.60 1.24
CA GLN A 190 -15.67 -8.61 1.56
C GLN A 190 -15.01 -7.27 1.89
N PHE A 191 -15.75 -6.19 1.69
CA PHE A 191 -15.32 -4.85 2.04
C PHE A 191 -15.89 -4.42 3.39
N TYR A 192 -15.03 -3.84 4.22
CA TYR A 192 -15.34 -3.25 5.53
C TYR A 192 -14.70 -1.87 5.63
N THR A 193 -14.91 -1.19 6.76
CA THR A 193 -14.31 0.12 7.08
C THR A 193 -14.26 0.31 8.60
N THR A 194 -13.70 1.41 9.08
CA THR A 194 -13.40 1.68 10.51
C THR A 194 -14.42 2.59 11.21
N HIS A 195 -15.69 2.56 10.81
CA HIS A 195 -16.73 3.32 11.52
C HIS A 195 -16.91 2.82 12.96
N GLY A 196 -17.13 3.75 13.89
CA GLY A 196 -17.42 3.44 15.29
C GLY A 196 -16.17 3.09 16.11
N ARG A 197 -15.44 4.11 16.56
CA ARG A 197 -14.28 3.96 17.45
C ARG A 197 -14.63 3.16 18.70
N ILE A 198 -13.89 2.08 18.95
CA ILE A 198 -14.11 1.16 20.10
C ILE A 198 -13.60 1.75 21.43
N GLY A 199 -12.52 2.52 21.39
CA GLY A 199 -11.93 3.11 22.59
C GLY A 199 -10.58 3.77 22.30
N SER A 200 -9.98 4.36 23.33
CA SER A 200 -8.64 4.97 23.22
C SER A 200 -7.53 3.94 23.41
N SER A 201 -6.44 4.10 22.66
CA SER A 201 -5.21 3.32 22.84
C SER A 201 -4.32 3.96 23.90
N ARG A 202 -3.59 3.14 24.66
CA ARG A 202 -2.50 3.64 25.53
C ARG A 202 -1.41 4.35 24.74
N LEU A 203 -1.22 4.01 23.46
CA LEU A 203 -0.29 4.70 22.57
C LEU A 203 -0.66 6.19 22.35
N ALA A 204 -1.92 6.57 22.57
CA ALA A 204 -2.37 7.95 22.47
C ALA A 204 -1.98 8.83 23.68
N GLN A 205 -1.42 8.25 24.76
CA GLN A 205 -1.04 8.99 25.96
C GLN A 205 0.26 9.81 25.80
N GLY A 206 1.01 9.60 24.71
CA GLY A 206 2.25 10.32 24.40
C GLY A 206 2.13 11.18 23.12
N SER A 207 3.11 12.06 22.91
CA SER A 207 3.16 12.84 21.68
C SER A 207 3.52 11.97 20.48
N GLU A 208 2.74 12.06 19.40
CA GLU A 208 3.05 11.42 18.12
C GLU A 208 4.42 11.84 17.54
N SER A 209 4.90 13.03 17.90
CA SER A 209 6.21 13.54 17.46
C SER A 209 7.39 12.63 17.84
N LEU A 210 7.25 11.81 18.88
CA LEU A 210 8.24 10.82 19.29
C LEU A 210 8.47 9.72 18.25
N TYR A 211 7.47 9.44 17.40
CA TYR A 211 7.60 8.51 16.27
C TYR A 211 8.29 9.14 15.05
N ALA A 212 8.60 10.44 15.08
CA ALA A 212 9.24 11.17 14.00
C ALA A 212 10.63 11.71 14.39
N PRO A 213 11.59 10.87 14.85
CA PRO A 213 12.89 11.33 15.31
C PRO A 213 13.71 12.07 14.24
N TRP A 214 13.39 11.89 12.95
CA TRP A 214 14.02 12.63 11.85
C TRP A 214 13.61 14.11 11.79
N LYS A 215 12.49 14.50 12.41
CA LYS A 215 12.03 15.89 12.52
C LYS A 215 12.71 16.66 13.66
N ALA A 216 13.49 15.98 14.52
CA ALA A 216 14.26 16.65 15.58
C ALA A 216 15.35 17.57 14.99
N PRO A 217 15.79 18.61 15.72
CA PRO A 217 16.91 19.46 15.32
C PRO A 217 18.15 18.64 14.96
N ALA A 218 18.93 19.09 13.97
CA ALA A 218 20.09 18.38 13.46
C ALA A 218 21.05 17.80 14.54
N PRO A 219 21.49 18.56 15.57
CA PRO A 219 22.38 18.00 16.59
C PRO A 219 21.74 16.88 17.39
N VAL A 220 20.46 17.02 17.75
CA VAL A 220 19.68 15.99 18.47
C VAL A 220 19.50 14.75 17.59
N ARG A 221 19.22 14.93 16.30
CA ARG A 221 19.04 13.83 15.35
C ARG A 221 20.30 13.00 15.15
N VAL A 222 21.47 13.65 15.04
CA VAL A 222 22.77 12.96 14.90
C VAL A 222 23.08 12.15 16.16
N LEU A 223 22.92 12.76 17.34
CA LEU A 223 23.13 12.08 18.61
C LEU A 223 22.20 10.88 18.77
N ASN A 224 20.89 11.07 18.56
CA ASN A 224 19.90 10.00 18.65
C ASN A 224 20.21 8.85 17.69
N ARG A 225 20.61 9.16 16.44
CA ARG A 225 20.98 8.14 15.47
C ARG A 225 22.21 7.34 15.93
N ALA A 226 23.23 8.00 16.48
CA ALA A 226 24.43 7.33 16.99
C ALA A 226 24.09 6.42 18.19
N VAL A 227 23.37 6.95 19.17
CA VAL A 227 22.93 6.23 20.38
C VAL A 227 22.08 5.02 19.99
N PHE A 228 21.02 5.20 19.21
CA PHE A 228 20.16 4.09 18.80
C PHE A 228 20.90 3.09 17.91
N SER A 229 21.81 3.53 17.04
CA SER A 229 22.63 2.61 16.25
C SER A 229 23.51 1.72 17.12
N TRP A 230 24.07 2.26 18.19
CA TRP A 230 24.90 1.50 19.12
C TRP A 230 24.07 0.50 19.95
N PHE A 231 23.00 0.97 20.59
CA PHE A 231 22.13 0.11 21.40
C PHE A 231 21.43 -0.98 20.57
N ASN A 232 21.06 -0.67 19.32
CA ASN A 232 20.35 -1.61 18.45
C ASN A 232 21.27 -2.43 17.53
N ARG A 233 22.60 -2.35 17.69
CA ARG A 233 23.55 -3.07 16.81
C ARG A 233 23.28 -4.57 16.71
N ARG A 234 22.82 -5.19 17.80
CA ARG A 234 22.49 -6.63 17.89
C ARG A 234 21.20 -7.03 17.16
N HIS A 235 20.40 -6.04 16.77
CA HIS A 235 19.08 -6.25 16.15
C HIS A 235 19.07 -5.87 14.67
N ARG A 236 20.21 -5.44 14.11
CA ARG A 236 20.29 -5.19 12.67
C ARG A 236 20.49 -6.51 11.93
N PRO A 237 19.73 -6.75 10.84
CA PRO A 237 19.93 -7.91 9.98
C PRO A 237 21.30 -7.86 9.28
#